data_AF-G5JQ70-F1
#
_entry.id   AF-G5JQ70-F1
#
_cell.length_a   1.000
_cell.length_b   1.000
_cell.length_c   1.000
_cell.angle_alpha   90.00
_cell.angle_beta   90.00
_cell.angle_gamma   90.00
#
_symmetry.space_group_name_H-M   'P 1'
#
loop_
_entity.id
_entity.type
_entity.pdbx_description
1 polymer ?
#
loop_
_entity_poly.entity_id
_entity_poly.type
_entity_poly.pdbx_seq_one_letter_code
_entity_poly.pdbx_strand_id
1 'polypeptide(L)'
;MNMILHDVPVENQHLNNGDTLDADWPDEEPTNFDGVLMNPPYSAKWSADSGFLEDPRFSPYGKLAPKSKADFAFLLHGYYHLKQDGGVMAIVLPHGVLFRGNSEGQIRQHLLEEGAIDTVIGLPANIFFNTSIPTTVIILKKNRDASDRSVYFIDASKEFDKGKNQNTMTDAHIEKILDAYTQRRDVDKFAHLASFEEIVENDYNLNIPRYIDTFEEEEVAPLPDIMADITKTNQTIKEKSAHLESLLKDLHGTTPEAQAELDEFLKGLKL
;
A
#
# COMPACT_ATOMS: atom_id res chain seq x y z
N MET A 1 -29.03 6.47 2.04
CA MET A 1 -29.65 5.19 1.63
C MET A 1 -28.98 3.99 2.28
N ASN A 2 -27.66 3.82 2.23
CA ASN A 2 -26.99 2.63 2.77
C ASN A 2 -27.36 2.29 4.23
N MET A 3 -27.29 3.29 5.13
CA MET A 3 -27.65 3.11 6.55
C MET A 3 -29.12 2.73 6.74
N ILE A 4 -30.02 3.30 5.94
CA ILE A 4 -31.46 2.99 5.97
C ILE A 4 -31.70 1.54 5.56
N LEU A 5 -31.00 1.05 4.52
CA LEU A 5 -31.15 -0.33 4.03
C LEU A 5 -30.59 -1.39 5.00
N HIS A 6 -29.76 -0.97 5.95
CA HIS A 6 -29.20 -1.82 7.01
C HIS A 6 -29.86 -1.55 8.38
N ASP A 7 -31.06 -0.94 8.38
CA ASP A 7 -31.88 -0.71 9.57
C ASP A 7 -31.18 0.08 10.70
N VAL A 8 -30.24 0.97 10.36
CA VAL A 8 -29.63 1.86 11.36
C VAL A 8 -30.69 2.88 11.84
N PRO A 9 -30.92 3.08 13.15
CA PRO A 9 -31.91 4.05 13.65
C PRO A 9 -31.64 5.47 13.17
N VAL A 10 -32.69 6.24 12.84
CA VAL A 10 -32.58 7.59 12.26
C VAL A 10 -31.82 8.54 13.18
N GLU A 11 -32.01 8.41 14.49
CA GLU A 11 -31.31 9.17 15.51
C GLU A 11 -29.80 8.94 15.53
N ASN A 12 -29.29 7.87 14.91
CA ASN A 12 -27.86 7.57 14.78
C ASN A 12 -27.32 7.89 13.36
N GLN A 13 -28.13 8.46 12.47
CA GLN A 13 -27.75 8.78 11.09
C GLN A 13 -27.31 10.24 10.95
N HIS A 14 -26.09 10.55 11.40
CA HIS A 14 -25.50 11.88 11.26
C HIS A 14 -24.66 11.95 9.97
N LEU A 15 -25.28 12.36 8.86
CA LEU A 15 -24.63 12.48 7.55
C LEU A 15 -24.78 13.89 6.99
N ASN A 16 -23.66 14.48 6.60
CA ASN A 16 -23.58 15.83 6.07
C ASN A 16 -22.99 15.83 4.66
N ASN A 17 -23.45 16.74 3.79
CA ASN A 17 -22.89 16.93 2.46
C ASN A 17 -22.02 18.18 2.45
N GLY A 18 -20.71 18.00 2.31
CA GLY A 18 -19.74 19.09 2.28
C GLY A 18 -18.35 18.59 1.92
N ASP A 19 -17.42 19.52 1.73
CA ASP A 19 -15.98 19.23 1.62
C ASP A 19 -15.37 19.21 3.02
N THR A 20 -14.96 18.01 3.46
CA THR A 20 -14.33 17.77 4.75
C THR A 20 -13.10 18.64 5.01
N LEU A 21 -12.34 19.00 3.97
CA LEU A 21 -11.09 19.74 4.14
C LEU A 21 -11.28 21.26 4.07
N ASP A 22 -12.37 21.75 3.49
CA ASP A 22 -12.59 23.19 3.30
C ASP A 22 -13.04 23.87 4.60
N ALA A 23 -14.28 23.63 5.03
CA ALA A 23 -14.78 24.13 6.31
C ALA A 23 -14.90 22.98 7.32
N ASP A 24 -14.50 23.25 8.56
CA ASP A 24 -14.70 22.31 9.67
C ASP A 24 -16.15 22.37 10.17
N TRP A 25 -17.07 21.83 9.36
CA TRP A 25 -18.51 21.89 9.57
C TRP A 25 -19.13 20.48 9.58
N PRO A 26 -20.12 20.20 10.46
CA PRO A 26 -20.75 21.11 11.42
C PRO A 26 -19.96 21.33 12.71
N ASP A 27 -20.01 22.56 13.23
CA ASP A 27 -19.34 23.02 14.46
C ASP A 27 -20.24 23.01 15.72
N GLU A 28 -21.55 22.79 15.54
CA GLU A 28 -22.55 22.79 16.62
C GLU A 28 -22.70 21.43 17.34
N GLU A 29 -22.10 20.37 16.82
CA GLU A 29 -22.18 18.99 17.34
C GLU A 29 -20.88 18.58 18.06
N PRO A 30 -20.86 17.50 18.88
CA PRO A 30 -19.63 16.96 19.43
C PRO A 30 -18.67 16.57 18.29
N THR A 31 -17.58 17.34 18.16
CA THR A 31 -16.55 17.12 17.14
C THR A 31 -15.42 16.20 17.62
N ASN A 32 -15.50 15.68 18.86
CA ASN A 32 -14.50 14.78 19.42
C ASN A 32 -15.03 13.34 19.57
N PHE A 33 -14.41 12.39 18.88
CA PHE A 33 -14.85 11.00 18.80
C PHE A 33 -13.90 10.03 19.51
N ASP A 34 -14.42 8.95 20.10
CA ASP A 34 -13.61 7.85 20.66
C ASP A 34 -12.94 7.02 19.55
N GLY A 35 -13.56 6.98 18.37
CA GLY A 35 -13.08 6.23 17.21
C GLY A 35 -13.27 7.03 15.93
N VAL A 36 -12.23 7.10 15.09
CA VAL A 36 -12.29 7.71 13.76
C VAL A 36 -11.83 6.69 12.72
N LEU A 37 -12.70 6.36 11.75
CA LEU A 37 -12.40 5.43 10.67
C LEU A 37 -12.49 6.14 9.32
N MET A 38 -11.44 6.06 8.51
CA MET A 38 -11.39 6.79 7.25
C MET A 38 -10.75 5.96 6.11
N ASN A 39 -11.37 6.02 4.94
CA ASN A 39 -10.76 5.58 3.67
C ASN A 39 -10.92 6.72 2.64
N PRO A 40 -10.14 7.80 2.76
CA PRO A 40 -10.28 8.97 1.90
C PRO A 40 -9.84 8.67 0.47
N PRO A 41 -10.23 9.51 -0.51
CA PRO A 41 -9.71 9.41 -1.86
C PRO A 41 -8.19 9.62 -1.90
N TYR A 42 -7.45 8.67 -2.46
CA TYR A 42 -5.99 8.67 -2.44
C TYR A 42 -5.40 9.78 -3.30
N SER A 43 -4.49 10.55 -2.71
CA SER A 43 -3.79 11.66 -3.36
C SER A 43 -4.74 12.61 -4.10
N ALA A 44 -5.93 12.86 -3.52
CA ALA A 44 -6.86 13.85 -4.03
C ALA A 44 -6.21 15.25 -4.07
N LYS A 45 -6.62 16.05 -5.06
CA LYS A 45 -6.27 17.47 -5.08
C LYS A 45 -7.13 18.20 -4.05
N TRP A 46 -6.56 19.21 -3.43
CA TRP A 46 -7.25 20.10 -2.50
C TRP A 46 -6.67 21.51 -2.59
N SER A 47 -7.34 22.49 -2.00
CA SER A 47 -6.97 23.91 -2.09
C SER A 47 -5.57 24.18 -1.52
N ALA A 48 -5.25 23.58 -0.37
CA ALA A 48 -4.06 23.85 0.45
C ALA A 48 -3.75 25.36 0.50
N ASP A 49 -4.79 26.15 0.72
CA ASP A 49 -4.68 27.60 0.89
C ASP A 49 -3.82 27.91 2.12
N SER A 50 -2.98 28.94 2.06
CA SER A 50 -2.15 29.33 3.19
C SER A 50 -2.96 29.70 4.44
N GLY A 51 -4.22 30.10 4.30
CA GLY A 51 -5.13 30.33 5.43
C GLY A 51 -5.31 29.11 6.33
N PHE A 52 -5.15 27.88 5.81
CA PHE A 52 -5.18 26.67 6.62
C PHE A 52 -4.00 26.54 7.59
N LEU A 53 -2.95 27.36 7.48
CA LEU A 53 -1.90 27.42 8.50
C LEU A 53 -2.37 28.04 9.81
N GLU A 54 -3.51 28.74 9.80
CA GLU A 54 -4.16 29.28 11.01
C GLU A 54 -5.28 28.35 11.51
N ASP A 55 -5.66 27.33 10.72
CA ASP A 55 -6.68 26.35 11.08
C ASP A 55 -6.13 25.39 12.15
N PRO A 56 -6.81 25.21 13.31
CA PRO A 56 -6.37 24.31 14.38
C PRO A 56 -6.09 22.87 13.96
N ARG A 57 -6.70 22.41 12.86
CA ARG A 57 -6.46 21.07 12.30
C ARG A 57 -5.05 20.90 11.74
N PHE A 58 -4.43 21.98 11.28
CA PHE A 58 -3.16 21.93 10.54
C PHE A 58 -2.06 22.83 11.12
N SER A 59 -2.41 23.88 11.85
CA SER A 59 -1.49 24.86 12.41
C SER A 59 -0.38 24.25 13.30
N PRO A 60 -0.61 23.20 14.13
CA PRO A 60 0.45 22.65 14.97
C PRO A 60 1.65 22.11 14.19
N TYR A 61 1.43 21.65 12.96
CA TYR A 61 2.45 20.99 12.14
C TYR A 61 3.30 21.96 11.31
N GLY A 62 2.92 23.25 11.26
CA GLY A 62 3.64 24.31 10.55
C GLY A 62 3.75 24.15 9.02
N LYS A 63 3.13 23.10 8.45
CA LYS A 63 3.12 22.78 7.02
C LYS A 63 1.79 22.16 6.63
N LEU A 64 1.39 22.41 5.39
CA LEU A 64 0.23 21.78 4.77
C LEU A 64 0.67 20.62 3.88
N ALA A 65 -0.21 19.62 3.75
CA ALA A 65 -0.07 18.60 2.74
C ALA A 65 -0.01 19.24 1.33
N PRO A 66 0.73 18.68 0.35
CA PRO A 66 0.83 19.26 -0.98
C PRO A 66 -0.54 19.41 -1.66
N LYS A 67 -0.73 20.46 -2.48
CA LYS A 67 -1.99 20.69 -3.25
C LYS A 67 -2.44 19.49 -4.09
N SER A 68 -1.48 18.69 -4.55
CA SER A 68 -1.73 17.49 -5.36
C SER A 68 -1.99 16.22 -4.54
N LYS A 69 -1.87 16.27 -3.21
CA LYS A 69 -1.95 15.11 -2.31
C LYS A 69 -2.55 15.50 -0.96
N ALA A 70 -3.85 15.30 -0.82
CA ALA A 70 -4.60 15.57 0.42
C ALA A 70 -4.45 14.48 1.50
N ASP A 71 -3.61 13.45 1.30
CA ASP A 71 -3.53 12.27 2.18
C ASP A 71 -3.30 12.65 3.66
N PHE A 72 -2.28 13.49 3.94
CA PHE A 72 -2.03 14.00 5.29
C PHE A 72 -3.09 15.02 5.74
N ALA A 73 -3.75 15.75 4.84
CA ALA A 73 -4.83 16.67 5.25
C ALA A 73 -6.02 15.90 5.84
N PHE A 74 -6.42 14.78 5.24
CA PHE A 74 -7.44 13.89 5.81
C PHE A 74 -6.98 13.23 7.11
N LEU A 75 -5.73 12.77 7.18
CA LEU A 75 -5.16 12.19 8.40
C LEU A 75 -5.21 13.21 9.55
N LEU A 76 -4.74 14.43 9.31
CA LEU A 76 -4.71 15.49 10.32
C LEU A 76 -6.12 15.92 10.74
N HIS A 77 -7.06 16.02 9.80
CA HIS A 77 -8.47 16.32 10.12
C HIS A 77 -9.07 15.25 11.03
N GLY A 78 -8.93 13.97 10.69
CA GLY A 78 -9.45 12.88 11.52
C GLY A 78 -8.75 12.82 12.89
N TYR A 79 -7.44 13.07 12.92
CA TYR A 79 -6.69 13.09 14.17
C TYR A 79 -7.08 14.28 15.06
N TYR A 80 -7.33 15.46 14.49
CA TYR A 80 -7.81 16.63 15.24
C TYR A 80 -9.10 16.32 16.02
N HIS A 81 -10.07 15.70 15.35
CA HIS A 81 -11.38 15.30 15.90
C HIS A 81 -11.35 14.03 16.77
N LEU A 82 -10.18 13.45 17.00
CA LEU A 82 -10.04 12.33 17.91
C LEU A 82 -10.01 12.83 19.36
N LYS A 83 -10.74 12.18 20.27
CA LYS A 83 -10.65 12.49 21.71
C LYS A 83 -9.22 12.34 22.21
N GLN A 84 -8.84 13.26 23.10
CA GLN A 84 -7.53 13.26 23.74
C GLN A 84 -7.30 11.98 24.57
N ASP A 85 -8.30 11.58 25.36
CA ASP A 85 -8.19 10.41 26.23
C ASP A 85 -8.83 9.17 25.59
N GLY A 86 -8.00 8.17 25.29
CA GLY A 86 -8.46 6.86 24.81
C GLY A 86 -8.97 6.81 23.36
N GLY A 87 -8.88 7.91 22.61
CA GLY A 87 -9.28 7.95 21.22
C GLY A 87 -8.36 7.13 20.31
N VAL A 88 -8.95 6.35 19.39
CA VAL A 88 -8.22 5.58 18.37
C VAL A 88 -8.72 5.91 16.96
N MET A 89 -7.80 6.26 16.07
CA MET A 89 -8.09 6.47 14.65
C MET A 89 -7.47 5.37 13.82
N ALA A 90 -8.18 4.88 12.79
CA ALA A 90 -7.64 4.05 11.74
C ALA A 90 -7.92 4.67 10.37
N ILE A 91 -6.88 4.89 9.58
CA ILE A 91 -7.00 5.48 8.25
C ILE A 91 -6.28 4.65 7.21
N VAL A 92 -6.95 4.39 6.08
CA VAL A 92 -6.37 3.68 4.93
C VAL A 92 -5.78 4.69 3.95
N LEU A 93 -4.49 4.55 3.63
CA LEU A 93 -3.75 5.47 2.74
C LEU A 93 -2.83 4.70 1.79
N PRO A 94 -2.37 5.31 0.68
CA PRO A 94 -1.33 4.72 -0.17
C PRO A 94 0.03 4.71 0.56
N HIS A 95 0.88 3.71 0.30
CA HIS A 95 2.20 3.57 0.94
C HIS A 95 3.09 4.81 0.88
N GLY A 96 2.91 5.67 -0.14
CA GLY A 96 3.70 6.89 -0.27
C GLY A 96 3.67 7.81 0.97
N VAL A 97 2.61 7.80 1.78
CA VAL A 97 2.56 8.62 3.02
C VAL A 97 3.65 8.25 4.02
N LEU A 98 4.15 7.00 3.96
CA LEU A 98 5.14 6.45 4.87
C LEU A 98 6.55 7.04 4.63
N PHE A 99 6.84 7.51 3.41
CA PHE A 99 8.21 7.88 3.04
C PHE A 99 8.34 9.16 2.22
N ARG A 100 7.24 9.74 1.72
CA ARG A 100 7.31 11.04 1.01
C ARG A 100 7.91 12.12 1.92
N GLY A 101 8.84 12.90 1.37
CA GLY A 101 9.56 13.96 2.09
C GLY A 101 8.87 15.32 2.06
N ASN A 102 9.66 16.40 2.13
CA ASN A 102 9.19 17.79 2.12
C ASN A 102 8.16 18.07 3.23
N SER A 103 7.00 18.67 2.89
CA SER A 103 5.97 19.01 3.88
C SER A 103 5.37 17.77 4.56
N GLU A 104 5.16 16.68 3.81
CA GLU A 104 4.65 15.42 4.38
C GLU A 104 5.66 14.78 5.33
N GLY A 105 6.97 14.88 5.03
CA GLY A 105 8.03 14.44 5.92
C GLY A 105 8.05 15.20 7.24
N GLN A 106 7.87 16.52 7.21
CA GLN A 106 7.80 17.37 8.41
C GLN A 106 6.57 17.06 9.26
N ILE A 107 5.39 16.92 8.64
CA ILE A 107 4.16 16.54 9.34
C ILE A 107 4.33 15.16 10.00
N ARG A 108 4.86 14.18 9.27
CA ARG A 108 5.09 12.83 9.78
C ARG A 108 6.08 12.81 10.93
N GLN A 109 7.18 13.54 10.82
CA GLN A 109 8.16 13.69 11.90
C GLN A 109 7.48 14.24 13.17
N HIS A 110 6.69 15.29 13.06
CA HIS A 110 5.97 15.87 14.20
C HIS A 110 5.03 14.85 14.87
N LEU A 111 4.22 14.14 14.08
CA LEU A 111 3.34 13.08 14.59
C LEU A 111 4.12 11.97 15.30
N LEU A 112 5.32 11.61 14.83
CA LEU A 112 6.17 10.60 15.46
C LEU A 112 6.82 11.11 16.75
N GLU A 113 7.26 12.37 16.77
CA GLU A 113 7.82 13.03 17.96
C GLU A 113 6.79 13.12 19.10
N GLU A 114 5.53 13.36 18.76
CA GLU A 114 4.39 13.32 19.69
C GLU A 114 3.95 11.89 20.08
N GLY A 115 4.47 10.86 19.41
CA GLY A 115 4.02 9.47 19.59
C GLY A 115 2.62 9.19 19.05
N ALA A 116 2.08 10.05 18.19
CA ALA A 116 0.72 9.96 17.68
C ALA A 116 0.48 8.71 16.80
N ILE A 117 1.49 8.31 16.02
CA ILE A 117 1.42 7.11 15.18
C ILE A 117 1.74 5.88 16.05
N ASP A 118 0.77 4.97 16.16
CA ASP A 118 0.85 3.80 17.05
C ASP A 118 1.24 2.53 16.30
N THR A 119 0.64 2.32 15.12
CA THR A 119 0.82 1.12 14.30
C THR A 119 0.71 1.45 12.81
N VAL A 120 1.54 0.80 11.98
CA VAL A 120 1.48 0.82 10.51
C VAL A 120 1.29 -0.61 10.02
N ILE A 121 0.21 -0.85 9.29
CA ILE A 121 -0.13 -2.17 8.74
C ILE A 121 -0.07 -2.10 7.22
N GLY A 122 0.83 -2.84 6.59
CA GLY A 122 0.90 -2.99 5.13
C GLY A 122 -0.13 -4.00 4.65
N LEU A 123 -1.08 -3.57 3.82
CA LEU A 123 -2.10 -4.45 3.25
C LEU A 123 -1.62 -5.08 1.92
N PRO A 124 -2.19 -6.23 1.53
CA PRO A 124 -1.95 -6.81 0.21
C PRO A 124 -2.27 -5.86 -0.93
N ALA A 125 -1.52 -5.99 -2.03
CA ALA A 125 -1.86 -5.32 -3.27
C ALA A 125 -3.17 -5.89 -3.86
N ASN A 126 -3.80 -5.12 -4.75
CA ASN A 126 -4.96 -5.57 -5.54
C ASN A 126 -6.19 -6.06 -4.74
N ILE A 127 -6.40 -5.57 -3.51
CA ILE A 127 -7.61 -5.84 -2.70
C ILE A 127 -8.73 -4.81 -2.92
N PHE A 128 -8.41 -3.62 -3.45
CA PHE A 128 -9.40 -2.56 -3.72
C PHE A 128 -9.92 -2.61 -5.16
N PHE A 129 -11.17 -2.19 -5.38
CA PHE A 129 -11.80 -2.23 -6.72
C PHE A 129 -11.21 -1.23 -7.70
N ASN A 130 -10.76 -0.09 -7.19
CA ASN A 130 -10.37 1.05 -8.03
C ASN A 130 -8.86 1.16 -8.24
N THR A 131 -8.06 0.28 -7.61
CA THR A 131 -6.60 0.33 -7.71
C THR A 131 -5.96 -1.00 -7.35
N SER A 132 -4.88 -1.34 -8.05
CA SER A 132 -4.03 -2.50 -7.73
C SER A 132 -2.87 -2.17 -6.81
N ILE A 133 -2.70 -0.90 -6.41
CA ILE A 133 -1.59 -0.51 -5.52
C ILE A 133 -1.76 -1.13 -4.13
N PRO A 134 -0.66 -1.49 -3.45
CA PRO A 134 -0.71 -1.78 -2.03
C PRO A 134 -1.04 -0.50 -1.24
N THR A 135 -1.75 -0.69 -0.14
CA THR A 135 -2.18 0.38 0.77
C THR A 135 -1.75 0.04 2.20
N THR A 136 -1.87 1.00 3.10
CA THR A 136 -1.56 0.82 4.50
C THR A 136 -2.71 1.29 5.36
N VAL A 137 -2.93 0.61 6.48
CA VAL A 137 -3.74 1.12 7.59
C VAL A 137 -2.79 1.75 8.60
N ILE A 138 -3.00 3.02 8.91
CA ILE A 138 -2.25 3.71 9.96
C ILE A 138 -3.18 3.90 11.15
N ILE A 139 -2.74 3.42 12.30
CA ILE A 139 -3.43 3.60 13.58
C ILE A 139 -2.79 4.77 14.30
N LEU A 140 -3.62 5.75 14.69
CA LEU A 140 -3.21 6.89 15.50
C LEU A 140 -3.94 6.89 16.83
N LYS A 141 -3.26 7.36 17.88
CA LYS A 141 -3.81 7.52 19.23
C LYS A 141 -3.32 8.83 19.82
N LYS A 142 -4.13 9.44 20.69
CA LYS A 142 -3.75 10.61 21.49
C LYS A 142 -3.37 10.21 22.92
N ASN A 143 -2.63 11.09 23.59
CA ASN A 143 -2.20 10.93 24.98
C ASN A 143 -1.63 9.53 25.30
N ARG A 144 -0.84 8.97 24.38
CA ARG A 144 -0.04 7.79 24.69
C ARG A 144 0.96 8.12 25.80
N ASP A 145 1.45 7.09 26.47
CA ASP A 145 2.54 7.24 27.42
C ASP A 145 3.70 7.97 26.72
N ALA A 146 4.06 9.16 27.21
CA ALA A 146 5.08 9.99 26.60
C ALA A 146 6.46 9.30 26.58
N SER A 147 6.66 8.26 27.41
CA SER A 147 7.86 7.43 27.39
C SER A 147 7.88 6.39 26.26
N ASP A 148 6.71 6.04 25.69
CA ASP A 148 6.58 5.07 24.61
C ASP A 148 6.08 5.73 23.31
N ARG A 149 7.04 6.04 22.44
CA ARG A 149 6.82 6.54 21.07
C ARG A 149 7.13 5.48 20.01
N SER A 150 7.13 4.21 20.40
CA SER A 150 7.32 3.10 19.47
C SER A 150 6.21 3.05 18.43
N VAL A 151 6.56 2.59 17.22
CA VAL A 151 5.60 2.29 16.16
C VAL A 151 5.66 0.80 15.88
N TYR A 152 4.50 0.16 15.94
CA TYR A 152 4.42 -1.26 15.59
C TYR A 152 4.17 -1.40 14.09
N PHE A 153 5.01 -2.18 13.43
CA PHE A 153 4.88 -2.48 12.01
C PHE A 153 4.32 -3.88 11.84
N ILE A 154 3.36 -4.04 10.92
CA ILE A 154 2.85 -5.33 10.49
C ILE A 154 2.88 -5.35 8.95
N ASP A 155 3.60 -6.31 8.37
CA ASP A 155 3.57 -6.58 6.94
C ASP A 155 2.58 -7.71 6.62
N ALA A 156 1.33 -7.33 6.33
CA ALA A 156 0.32 -8.26 5.89
C ALA A 156 0.26 -8.39 4.35
N SER A 157 1.28 -7.95 3.61
CA SER A 157 1.26 -7.93 2.14
C SER A 157 1.09 -9.31 1.50
N LYS A 158 1.49 -10.38 2.21
CA LYS A 158 1.34 -11.79 1.80
C LYS A 158 0.03 -12.43 2.29
N GLU A 159 -0.78 -11.74 3.09
CA GLU A 159 -1.99 -12.29 3.74
C GLU A 159 -3.23 -12.15 2.84
N PHE A 160 -3.26 -12.90 1.74
CA PHE A 160 -4.38 -12.89 0.80
C PHE A 160 -4.53 -14.19 0.02
N ASP A 161 -5.77 -14.50 -0.36
CA ASP A 161 -6.07 -15.46 -1.40
C ASP A 161 -6.07 -14.78 -2.75
N LYS A 162 -5.29 -15.33 -3.69
CA LYS A 162 -5.21 -14.79 -5.04
C LYS A 162 -6.52 -15.07 -5.79
N GLY A 163 -7.29 -14.01 -6.03
CA GLY A 163 -8.46 -14.09 -6.91
C GLY A 163 -8.11 -13.72 -8.36
N LYS A 164 -9.11 -13.86 -9.25
CA LYS A 164 -8.95 -13.60 -10.68
C LYS A 164 -8.76 -12.11 -11.00
N ASN A 165 -9.58 -11.26 -10.39
CA ASN A 165 -9.56 -9.81 -10.62
C ASN A 165 -8.95 -9.07 -9.43
N GLN A 166 -9.18 -9.56 -8.21
CA GLN A 166 -8.75 -8.96 -6.96
C GLN A 166 -8.29 -10.04 -5.99
N ASN A 167 -7.38 -9.66 -5.11
CA ASN A 167 -7.00 -10.45 -3.96
C ASN A 167 -8.06 -10.32 -2.87
N THR A 168 -8.27 -11.39 -2.11
CA THR A 168 -9.26 -11.40 -1.01
C THR A 168 -8.55 -11.70 0.30
N MET A 169 -8.87 -10.93 1.34
CA MET A 169 -8.46 -11.26 2.70
C MET A 169 -9.55 -12.11 3.35
N THR A 170 -9.18 -13.24 3.91
CA THR A 170 -10.09 -14.12 4.66
C THR A 170 -10.14 -13.67 6.12
N ASP A 171 -11.14 -14.14 6.87
CA ASP A 171 -11.23 -13.88 8.31
C ASP A 171 -9.96 -14.36 9.05
N ALA A 172 -9.37 -15.48 8.62
CA ALA A 172 -8.12 -16.00 9.19
C ALA A 172 -6.93 -15.03 8.98
N HIS A 173 -6.84 -14.40 7.80
CA HIS A 173 -5.83 -13.37 7.54
C HIS A 173 -6.02 -12.16 8.46
N ILE A 174 -7.27 -11.74 8.66
CA ILE A 174 -7.62 -10.60 9.53
C ILE A 174 -7.35 -10.93 11.00
N GLU A 175 -7.71 -12.13 11.46
CA GLU A 175 -7.44 -12.62 12.82
C GLU A 175 -5.95 -12.66 13.12
N LYS A 176 -5.11 -13.11 12.19
CA LYS A 176 -3.64 -13.09 12.33
C LYS A 176 -3.10 -11.67 12.56
N ILE A 177 -3.60 -10.69 11.80
CA ILE A 177 -3.21 -9.27 11.94
C ILE A 177 -3.68 -8.73 13.29
N LEU A 178 -4.91 -9.04 13.69
CA LEU A 178 -5.48 -8.64 14.98
C LEU A 178 -4.73 -9.23 16.16
N ASP A 179 -4.32 -10.49 16.10
CA ASP A 179 -3.54 -11.14 17.13
C ASP A 179 -2.16 -10.47 17.27
N ALA A 180 -1.46 -10.25 16.16
CA ALA A 180 -0.20 -9.52 16.17
C ALA A 180 -0.36 -8.09 16.71
N TYR A 181 -1.38 -7.35 16.29
CA TYR A 181 -1.68 -6.00 16.78
C TYR A 181 -1.96 -5.99 18.30
N THR A 182 -2.70 -6.97 18.80
CA THR A 182 -3.06 -7.05 20.23
C THR A 182 -1.86 -7.44 21.08
N GLN A 183 -0.99 -8.33 20.58
CA GLN A 183 0.18 -8.80 21.32
C GLN A 183 1.35 -7.81 21.30
N ARG A 184 1.51 -7.02 20.22
CA ARG A 184 2.65 -6.10 19.97
C ARG A 184 4.01 -6.75 20.25
N ARG A 185 4.27 -7.91 19.63
CA ARG A 185 5.55 -8.62 19.74
C ARG A 185 6.16 -8.81 18.36
N ASP A 186 7.47 -8.88 18.31
CA ASP A 186 8.16 -9.17 17.06
C ASP A 186 7.77 -10.57 16.56
N VAL A 187 7.47 -10.65 15.27
CA VAL A 187 7.16 -11.90 14.56
C VAL A 187 7.99 -11.91 13.29
N ASP A 188 8.82 -12.94 13.15
CA ASP A 188 9.74 -13.10 12.03
C ASP A 188 9.04 -12.85 10.68
N LYS A 189 9.61 -11.96 9.87
CA LYS A 189 9.11 -11.55 8.54
C LYS A 189 7.67 -11.01 8.50
N PHE A 190 7.07 -10.68 9.64
CA PHE A 190 5.66 -10.30 9.70
C PHE A 190 5.38 -9.06 10.56
N ALA A 191 6.03 -8.91 11.71
CA ALA A 191 5.79 -7.78 12.59
C ALA A 191 7.05 -7.39 13.38
N HIS A 192 7.21 -6.08 13.64
CA HIS A 192 8.34 -5.54 14.40
C HIS A 192 7.91 -4.32 15.21
N LEU A 193 8.29 -4.26 16.49
CA LEU A 193 8.08 -3.10 17.34
C LEU A 193 9.30 -2.18 17.31
N ALA A 194 9.27 -1.20 16.39
CA ALA A 194 10.38 -0.26 16.23
C ALA A 194 10.42 0.76 17.35
N SER A 195 11.59 0.96 17.94
CA SER A 195 11.80 2.04 18.91
C SER A 195 11.79 3.41 18.22
N PHE A 196 11.59 4.47 19.01
CA PHE A 196 11.67 5.82 18.45
C PHE A 196 13.08 6.13 17.91
N GLU A 197 14.12 5.62 18.57
CA GLU A 197 15.51 5.76 18.14
C GLU A 197 15.75 5.10 16.77
N GLU A 198 15.21 3.90 16.55
CA GLU A 198 15.28 3.20 15.26
C GLU A 198 14.56 4.00 14.15
N ILE A 199 13.44 4.64 14.48
CA ILE A 199 12.70 5.51 13.55
C ILE A 199 13.51 6.76 13.19
N VAL A 200 14.21 7.34 14.16
CA VAL A 200 15.12 8.49 13.94
C VAL A 200 16.31 8.09 13.08
N GLU A 201 16.92 6.92 13.32
CA GLU A 201 18.00 6.38 12.47
C GLU A 201 17.54 6.14 11.02
N ASN A 202 16.26 5.86 10.83
CA ASN A 202 15.62 5.74 9.52
C ASN A 202 15.10 7.08 8.94
N ASP A 203 15.52 8.23 9.46
CA ASP A 203 15.10 9.57 9.00
C ASP A 203 13.57 9.76 9.02
N TYR A 204 12.88 9.23 10.03
CA TYR A 204 11.42 9.23 10.14
C TYR A 204 10.71 8.59 8.93
N ASN A 205 11.39 7.69 8.21
CA ASN A 205 10.84 6.94 7.11
C ASN A 205 10.15 5.69 7.64
N LEU A 206 8.84 5.58 7.43
CA LEU A 206 8.02 4.45 7.90
C LEU A 206 7.82 3.38 6.82
N ASN A 207 8.66 3.36 5.77
CA ASN A 207 8.57 2.32 4.75
C ASN A 207 8.81 0.94 5.38
N ILE A 208 7.81 0.07 5.32
CA ILE A 208 7.76 -1.20 6.07
C ILE A 208 9.00 -2.08 5.87
N PRO A 209 9.57 -2.25 4.65
CA PRO A 209 10.78 -3.05 4.44
C PRO A 209 12.04 -2.56 5.16
N ARG A 210 12.02 -1.37 5.80
CA ARG A 210 13.12 -0.90 6.65
C ARG A 210 13.12 -1.54 8.04
N TYR A 211 11.97 -2.04 8.47
CA TYR A 211 11.74 -2.57 9.82
C TYR A 211 11.46 -4.07 9.78
N ILE A 212 10.90 -4.58 8.69
CA ILE A 212 10.58 -6.00 8.51
C ILE A 212 11.27 -6.48 7.24
N ASP A 213 12.31 -7.29 7.42
CA ASP A 213 12.98 -7.94 6.31
C ASP A 213 12.18 -9.16 5.86
N THR A 214 11.42 -9.02 4.78
CA THR A 214 10.68 -10.12 4.17
C THR A 214 11.47 -10.86 3.09
N PHE A 215 12.75 -10.52 2.90
CA PHE A 215 13.59 -11.18 1.91
C PHE A 215 13.72 -12.68 2.26
N GLU A 216 13.54 -13.49 1.24
CA GLU A 216 13.85 -14.91 1.28
C GLU A 216 15.07 -15.08 0.38
N GLU A 217 16.19 -15.52 0.93
CA GLU A 217 17.31 -15.96 0.09
C GLU A 217 16.78 -17.05 -0.83
N GLU A 218 16.72 -16.77 -2.14
CA GLU A 218 16.38 -17.77 -3.13
C GLU A 218 17.40 -18.92 -3.00
N GLU A 219 16.92 -20.15 -2.83
CA GLU A 219 17.78 -21.33 -2.87
C GLU A 219 18.50 -21.35 -4.23
N VAL A 220 19.80 -21.02 -4.20
CA VAL A 220 20.62 -21.02 -5.40
C VAL A 220 20.76 -22.47 -5.84
N ALA A 221 20.17 -22.79 -7.00
CA ALA A 221 20.27 -24.12 -7.57
C ALA A 221 21.75 -24.53 -7.70
N PRO A 222 22.12 -25.76 -7.32
CA PRO A 222 23.47 -26.26 -7.51
C PRO A 222 23.92 -26.09 -8.97
N LEU A 223 25.16 -25.64 -9.19
CA LEU A 223 25.72 -25.50 -10.54
C LEU A 223 25.55 -26.73 -11.44
N PRO A 224 25.63 -27.98 -10.94
CA PRO A 224 25.34 -29.16 -11.76
C PRO A 224 23.91 -29.20 -12.33
N ASP A 225 22.92 -28.77 -11.55
CA ASP A 225 21.51 -28.77 -11.97
C ASP A 225 21.28 -27.68 -13.03
N ILE A 226 21.88 -26.50 -12.84
CA ILE A 226 21.90 -25.44 -13.85
C ILE A 226 22.54 -25.94 -15.16
N MET A 227 23.64 -26.69 -15.08
CA MET A 227 24.30 -27.25 -16.27
C MET A 227 23.42 -28.30 -16.97
N ALA A 228 22.71 -29.13 -16.20
CA ALA A 228 21.75 -30.09 -16.74
C ALA A 228 20.61 -29.37 -17.47
N ASP A 229 20.06 -28.29 -16.90
CA ASP A 229 19.02 -27.49 -17.51
C ASP A 229 19.49 -26.75 -18.77
N ILE A 230 20.71 -26.19 -18.76
CA ILE A 230 21.32 -25.60 -19.96
C ILE A 230 21.43 -26.65 -21.07
N THR A 231 21.90 -27.84 -20.73
CA THR A 231 22.08 -28.93 -21.70
C THR A 231 20.74 -29.38 -22.28
N LYS A 232 19.73 -29.55 -21.41
CA LYS A 232 18.36 -29.91 -21.80
C LYS A 232 17.70 -28.83 -22.66
N THR A 233 17.91 -27.56 -22.33
CA THR A 233 17.40 -26.41 -23.08
C THR A 233 18.05 -26.36 -24.46
N ASN A 234 19.37 -26.53 -24.56
CA ASN A 234 20.07 -26.59 -25.84
C ASN A 234 19.60 -27.76 -26.70
N GLN A 235 19.36 -28.92 -26.09
CA GLN A 235 18.80 -30.06 -26.81
C GLN A 235 17.39 -29.77 -27.33
N THR A 236 16.55 -29.13 -26.51
CA THR A 236 15.21 -28.70 -26.91
C THR A 236 15.26 -27.68 -28.04
N ILE A 237 16.16 -26.68 -27.97
CA ILE A 237 16.39 -25.70 -29.04
C ILE A 237 16.75 -26.45 -30.32
N LYS A 238 17.70 -27.39 -30.28
CA LYS A 238 18.12 -28.16 -31.44
C LYS A 238 16.97 -28.96 -32.06
N GLU A 239 16.17 -29.64 -31.23
CA GLU A 239 15.01 -30.41 -31.68
C GLU A 239 13.94 -29.51 -32.31
N LYS A 240 13.66 -28.35 -31.69
CA LYS A 240 12.67 -27.38 -32.20
C LYS A 240 13.15 -26.69 -33.47
N SER A 241 14.43 -26.35 -33.58
CA SER A 241 15.01 -25.80 -34.81
C SER A 241 14.96 -26.81 -35.95
N ALA A 242 15.29 -28.08 -35.70
CA ALA A 242 15.18 -29.13 -36.72
C ALA A 242 13.71 -29.35 -37.16
N HIS A 243 12.77 -29.28 -36.22
CA HIS A 243 11.34 -29.34 -36.55
C HIS A 243 10.89 -28.14 -37.39
N LEU A 244 11.34 -26.93 -37.04
CA LEU A 244 11.07 -25.71 -37.80
C LEU A 244 11.65 -25.81 -39.23
N GLU A 245 12.88 -26.29 -39.39
CA GLU A 245 13.48 -26.54 -40.71
C GLU A 245 12.66 -27.54 -41.54
N SER A 246 12.11 -28.58 -40.91
CA SER A 246 11.23 -29.53 -41.60
C SER A 246 9.97 -28.83 -42.10
N LEU A 247 9.29 -28.05 -41.26
CA LEU A 247 8.08 -27.32 -41.65
C LEU A 247 8.36 -26.32 -42.77
N LEU A 248 9.52 -25.66 -42.77
CA LEU A 248 9.93 -24.75 -43.83
C LEU A 248 10.15 -25.47 -45.17
N LYS A 249 10.61 -26.72 -45.18
CA LYS A 249 10.77 -27.53 -46.40
C LYS A 249 9.46 -28.00 -47.01
N ASP A 250 8.40 -28.08 -46.21
CA ASP A 250 7.06 -28.49 -46.67
C ASP A 250 6.29 -27.32 -47.31
N LEU A 251 6.78 -26.09 -47.17
CA LEU A 251 6.20 -24.91 -47.81
C LEU A 251 6.41 -24.95 -49.33
N HIS A 252 5.36 -24.64 -50.07
CA HIS A 252 5.39 -24.50 -51.52
C HIS A 252 4.50 -23.32 -51.94
N GLY A 253 4.94 -22.59 -52.95
CA GLY A 253 4.20 -21.50 -53.57
C GLY A 253 3.00 -22.04 -54.35
N THR A 254 1.85 -21.39 -54.22
CA THR A 254 0.64 -21.74 -54.97
C THR A 254 0.66 -21.20 -56.41
N THR A 255 1.56 -20.28 -56.71
CA THR A 255 1.85 -19.74 -58.06
C THR A 255 3.36 -19.68 -58.31
N PRO A 256 3.81 -19.59 -59.57
CA PRO A 256 5.24 -19.46 -59.90
C PRO A 256 5.92 -18.25 -59.24
N GLU A 257 5.22 -17.12 -59.15
CA GLU A 257 5.71 -15.90 -58.50
C GLU A 257 5.86 -16.11 -57.00
N ALA A 258 4.87 -16.73 -56.34
CA ALA A 258 4.93 -17.03 -54.91
C ALA A 258 6.01 -18.07 -54.56
N GLN A 259 6.31 -19.01 -55.45
CA GLN A 259 7.42 -19.94 -55.26
C GLN A 259 8.78 -19.22 -55.34
N ALA A 260 8.95 -18.28 -56.26
CA ALA A 260 10.19 -17.51 -56.38
C ALA A 260 10.44 -16.62 -55.15
N GLU A 261 9.40 -15.98 -54.61
CA GLU A 261 9.48 -15.20 -53.36
C GLU A 261 9.81 -16.09 -52.15
N LEU A 262 9.19 -17.28 -52.05
CA LEU A 262 9.48 -18.26 -51.00
C LEU A 262 10.93 -18.74 -51.05
N ASP A 263 11.46 -19.04 -52.23
CA ASP A 263 12.84 -19.49 -52.42
C ASP A 263 13.86 -18.39 -52.04
N GLU A 264 13.53 -17.12 -52.29
CA GLU A 264 14.35 -15.98 -51.86
C GLU A 264 14.30 -15.78 -50.34
N PHE A 265 13.11 -15.89 -49.75
CA PHE A 265 12.91 -15.83 -48.30
C PHE A 265 13.69 -16.93 -47.56
N LEU A 266 13.63 -18.17 -48.05
CA LEU A 266 14.35 -19.30 -47.46
C LEU A 266 15.88 -19.16 -47.55
N LYS A 267 16.40 -18.48 -48.59
CA LYS A 267 17.84 -18.15 -48.68
C LYS A 267 18.29 -17.10 -47.66
N GLY A 268 17.37 -16.22 -47.25
CA GLY A 268 17.63 -15.17 -46.27
C GLY A 268 17.57 -15.64 -44.81
N LEU A 269 16.84 -16.72 -44.52
CA LEU A 269 16.79 -17.32 -43.20
C LEU A 269 18.10 -18.06 -42.89
N LYS A 270 18.95 -17.46 -42.05
CA LYS A 270 20.04 -18.18 -41.39
C LYS A 270 19.47 -18.92 -40.18
N LEU A 271 19.11 -20.17 -40.37
CA LEU A 271 18.90 -21.14 -39.28
C LEU A 271 20.22 -21.83 -38.93
#